data_AF-A0A8S8XWI5-F1
#
_entry.id   AF-A0A8S8XWI5-F1
#
_cell.length_a   1.000
_cell.length_b   1.000
_cell.length_c   1.000
_cell.angle_alpha   90.00
_cell.angle_beta   90.00
_cell.angle_gamma   90.00
#
_symmetry.space_group_name_H-M   'P 1'
#
loop_
_entity.id
_entity.type
_entity.pdbx_description
1 polymer ?
#
loop_
_entity_poly.entity_id
_entity_poly.type
_entity_poly.pdbx_seq_one_letter_code
_entity_poly.pdbx_strand_id
1 'polypeptide(L)'
;MRNSGTKPAVLDGWILERVTSATNAFQATINDLRIEPGSSVTFSADANGLADLWDGEVVNMTDHLSAAIFLNDGGGAVRLLTPIGAIADAVVWGDGPVNVDGWNGVSVVPPLTGLDHLVYLRGDGCGQSTDTDTAEDWKLRWTRLGAATPCVDGTVSDLSDMRPLIAPEAGLLDLVRWIDGAQTSLEVQVYQIHEPNLVHALIRASNRGVDVRVVMDAGDTWWSSSDLRAIDGVAAALTDAGVEVLLLGAEDDDPYAFMHAKLAVRDAEEVWIGSGNWKSSSTPQPGDSGNRDWGLLVNSTELATTLGELLAMDRDAASVYVRPANAGTPTGWTLDAPQSLSGSEVEAVAGDGERRRADLS
;
A
#
# COMPACT_ATOMS: atom_id res chain seq x y z
N MET A 1 1.66 -19.56 -1.91
CA MET A 1 2.39 -20.10 -3.08
C MET A 1 2.03 -19.27 -4.31
N ARG A 2 3.00 -18.91 -5.15
CA ARG A 2 2.77 -18.11 -6.37
C ARG A 2 3.26 -18.84 -7.61
N ASN A 3 2.50 -18.79 -8.69
CA ASN A 3 2.92 -19.29 -10.00
C ASN A 3 3.49 -18.15 -10.85
N SER A 4 4.81 -17.99 -10.84
CA SER A 4 5.54 -17.05 -11.71
C SER A 4 5.77 -17.60 -13.13
N GLY A 5 5.31 -18.80 -13.44
CA GLY A 5 5.44 -19.42 -14.75
C GLY A 5 4.40 -18.94 -15.76
N THR A 6 4.60 -19.34 -17.02
CA THR A 6 3.68 -19.06 -18.14
C THR A 6 2.63 -20.15 -18.36
N LYS A 7 2.64 -21.19 -17.52
CA LYS A 7 1.72 -22.33 -17.59
C LYS A 7 1.07 -22.58 -16.24
N PRO A 8 -0.14 -23.14 -16.21
CA PRO A 8 -0.78 -23.54 -14.97
C PRO A 8 0.08 -24.53 -14.20
N ALA A 9 0.24 -24.31 -12.90
CA ALA A 9 0.91 -25.22 -11.98
C ALA A 9 -0.13 -26.15 -11.35
N VAL A 10 0.00 -27.47 -11.55
CA VAL A 10 -0.83 -28.50 -10.91
C VAL A 10 0.01 -29.17 -9.84
N LEU A 11 -0.44 -29.08 -8.60
CA LEU A 11 0.32 -29.52 -7.42
C LEU A 11 -0.23 -30.81 -6.80
N ASP A 12 -1.12 -31.52 -7.49
CA ASP A 12 -1.65 -32.80 -7.02
C ASP A 12 -0.53 -33.80 -6.72
N GLY A 13 -0.53 -34.34 -5.50
CA GLY A 13 0.47 -35.29 -5.02
C GLY A 13 1.78 -34.66 -4.54
N TRP A 14 1.96 -33.33 -4.65
CA TRP A 14 3.06 -32.63 -3.99
C TRP A 14 2.86 -32.66 -2.47
N ILE A 15 3.94 -32.49 -1.72
CA ILE A 15 3.93 -32.66 -0.27
C ILE A 15 4.42 -31.38 0.39
N LEU A 16 3.62 -30.83 1.29
CA LEU A 16 4.09 -29.88 2.28
C LEU A 16 4.57 -30.67 3.49
N GLU A 17 5.83 -30.45 3.87
CA GLU A 17 6.43 -31.09 5.02
C GLU A 17 6.83 -30.05 6.05
N ARG A 18 6.38 -30.24 7.28
CA ARG A 18 6.85 -29.50 8.44
C ARG A 18 7.92 -30.29 9.17
N VAL A 19 9.02 -29.65 9.50
CA VAL A 19 10.09 -30.20 10.35
C VAL A 19 10.31 -29.31 11.57
N THR A 20 10.09 -29.85 12.77
CA THR A 20 10.33 -29.12 14.04
C THR A 20 11.59 -29.59 14.75
N SER A 21 12.10 -30.76 14.42
CA SER A 21 13.39 -31.27 14.87
C SER A 21 13.90 -32.36 13.92
N ALA A 22 15.14 -32.81 14.11
CA ALA A 22 15.74 -33.89 13.31
C ALA A 22 14.94 -35.21 13.32
N THR A 23 14.05 -35.41 14.30
CA THR A 23 13.25 -36.63 14.43
C THR A 23 11.75 -36.38 14.35
N ASN A 24 11.32 -35.14 14.12
CA ASN A 24 9.91 -34.76 14.07
C ASN A 24 9.61 -34.04 12.75
N ALA A 25 9.11 -34.83 11.80
CA ALA A 25 8.57 -34.35 10.55
C ALA A 25 7.11 -34.80 10.39
N PHE A 26 6.30 -33.93 9.79
CA PHE A 26 4.91 -34.21 9.45
C PHE A 26 4.66 -33.78 8.01
N GLN A 27 4.02 -34.67 7.23
CA GLN A 27 3.76 -34.44 5.81
C GLN A 27 2.26 -34.36 5.56
N ALA A 28 1.85 -33.40 4.74
CA ALA A 28 0.53 -33.33 4.15
C ALA A 28 0.65 -33.29 2.62
N THR A 29 -0.12 -34.14 1.96
CA THR A 29 -0.18 -34.19 0.50
C THR A 29 -1.18 -33.16 -0.01
N ILE A 30 -0.78 -32.39 -1.01
CA ILE A 30 -1.63 -31.44 -1.73
C ILE A 30 -2.55 -32.20 -2.68
N ASN A 31 -3.84 -31.90 -2.65
CA ASN A 31 -4.88 -32.46 -3.50
C ASN A 31 -5.67 -31.34 -4.18
N ASP A 32 -6.03 -31.56 -5.44
CA ASP A 32 -6.91 -30.71 -6.24
C ASP A 32 -6.49 -29.23 -6.24
N LEU A 33 -5.19 -28.96 -6.41
CA LEU A 33 -4.67 -27.59 -6.43
C LEU A 33 -4.07 -27.23 -7.78
N ARG A 34 -4.63 -26.18 -8.37
CA ARG A 34 -4.19 -25.60 -9.63
C ARG A 34 -4.04 -24.09 -9.49
N ILE A 35 -2.85 -23.58 -9.80
CA ILE A 35 -2.55 -22.14 -9.75
C ILE A 35 -2.30 -21.66 -11.18
N GLU A 36 -3.13 -20.74 -11.68
CA GLU A 36 -2.97 -20.17 -13.02
C GLU A 36 -1.71 -19.29 -13.12
N PRO A 37 -1.14 -19.08 -14.33
CA PRO A 37 -0.02 -18.16 -14.55
C PRO A 37 -0.26 -16.78 -13.93
N GLY A 38 0.70 -16.29 -13.15
CA GLY A 38 0.62 -14.98 -12.49
C GLY A 38 -0.19 -14.96 -11.19
N SER A 39 -0.95 -16.01 -10.89
CA SER A 39 -1.79 -16.12 -9.69
C SER A 39 -1.03 -16.69 -8.48
N SER A 40 -1.63 -16.54 -7.31
CA SER A 40 -1.14 -17.12 -6.06
C SER A 40 -2.29 -17.65 -5.22
N VAL A 41 -2.01 -18.69 -4.44
CA VAL A 41 -2.91 -19.27 -3.44
C VAL A 41 -2.23 -19.23 -2.07
N THR A 42 -2.97 -18.77 -1.07
CA THR A 42 -2.57 -18.76 0.34
C THR A 42 -3.36 -19.82 1.09
N PHE A 43 -2.66 -20.71 1.79
CA PHE A 43 -3.30 -21.70 2.66
C PHE A 43 -3.43 -21.14 4.07
N SER A 44 -4.63 -21.22 4.65
CA SER A 44 -4.89 -20.81 6.03
C SER A 44 -5.58 -21.93 6.82
N ALA A 45 -5.40 -21.93 8.14
CA ALA A 45 -6.23 -22.74 9.03
C ALA A 45 -7.63 -22.12 9.23
N ASP A 46 -7.74 -20.81 8.98
CA ASP A 46 -8.98 -20.05 8.94
C ASP A 46 -8.96 -19.15 7.71
N ALA A 47 -9.46 -19.67 6.58
CA ALA A 47 -9.45 -18.92 5.33
C ALA A 47 -10.38 -17.70 5.37
N ASN A 48 -11.52 -17.81 6.07
CA ASN A 48 -12.48 -16.71 6.16
C ASN A 48 -11.90 -15.53 6.94
N GLY A 49 -11.28 -15.79 8.11
CA GLY A 49 -10.67 -14.73 8.90
C GLY A 49 -9.49 -14.05 8.22
N LEU A 50 -8.73 -14.78 7.38
CA LEU A 50 -7.60 -14.21 6.64
C LEU A 50 -8.04 -13.51 5.35
N ALA A 51 -9.11 -13.97 4.69
CA ALA A 51 -9.57 -13.40 3.41
C ALA A 51 -9.97 -11.92 3.53
N ASP A 52 -10.44 -11.49 4.70
CA ASP A 52 -10.78 -10.09 4.97
C ASP A 52 -9.53 -9.17 5.04
N LEU A 53 -8.34 -9.76 5.22
CA LEU A 53 -7.10 -9.06 5.53
C LEU A 53 -5.97 -9.32 4.52
N TRP A 54 -6.26 -10.08 3.46
CA TRP A 54 -5.25 -10.56 2.52
C TRP A 54 -5.71 -10.43 1.07
N ASP A 55 -4.89 -9.77 0.27
CA ASP A 55 -5.11 -9.67 -1.16
C ASP A 55 -4.79 -11.01 -1.86
N GLY A 56 -5.81 -11.63 -2.46
CA GLY A 56 -5.68 -12.82 -3.29
C GLY A 56 -6.44 -14.04 -2.78
N GLU A 57 -6.28 -15.17 -3.46
CA GLU A 57 -7.01 -16.39 -3.14
C GLU A 57 -6.52 -17.01 -1.83
N VAL A 58 -7.39 -17.08 -0.83
CA VAL A 58 -7.16 -17.79 0.43
C VAL A 58 -8.03 -19.03 0.48
N VAL A 59 -7.42 -20.18 0.74
CA VAL A 59 -8.10 -21.48 0.83
C VAL A 59 -7.84 -22.12 2.19
N ASN A 60 -8.78 -22.91 2.70
CA ASN A 60 -8.51 -23.67 3.91
C ASN A 60 -7.52 -24.78 3.60
N MET A 61 -6.55 -24.97 4.49
CA MET A 61 -5.61 -26.07 4.42
C MET A 61 -6.31 -27.42 4.29
N THR A 62 -7.43 -27.63 4.98
CA THR A 62 -8.15 -28.90 4.96
C THR A 62 -8.88 -29.20 3.65
N ASP A 63 -9.07 -28.19 2.80
CA ASP A 63 -9.75 -28.36 1.50
C ASP A 63 -8.77 -28.89 0.44
N HIS A 64 -7.47 -28.56 0.58
CA HIS A 64 -6.44 -28.89 -0.41
C HIS A 64 -5.26 -29.69 0.15
N LEU A 65 -5.18 -29.94 1.44
CA LEU A 65 -4.13 -30.76 2.08
C LEU A 65 -4.77 -31.97 2.76
N SER A 66 -4.08 -33.12 2.69
CA SER A 66 -4.51 -34.34 3.40
C SER A 66 -4.60 -34.16 4.93
N ALA A 67 -3.93 -33.13 5.46
CA ALA A 67 -4.04 -32.66 6.83
C ALA A 67 -3.51 -31.21 6.92
N ALA A 68 -4.02 -30.42 7.86
CA ALA A 68 -3.48 -29.09 8.14
C ALA A 68 -2.08 -29.19 8.76
N ILE A 69 -1.25 -28.17 8.49
CA ILE A 69 0.12 -28.07 8.98
C ILE A 69 0.27 -26.82 9.84
N PHE A 70 0.89 -26.97 11.00
CA PHE A 70 1.09 -25.87 11.97
C PHE A 70 2.54 -25.84 12.46
N LEU A 71 3.18 -24.67 12.40
CA LEU A 71 4.40 -24.41 13.14
C LEU A 71 4.08 -24.14 14.61
N ASN A 72 5.02 -24.48 15.50
CA ASN A 72 4.93 -24.03 16.88
C ASN A 72 5.28 -22.53 16.93
N ASP A 73 4.92 -21.83 18.01
CA ASP A 73 5.23 -20.41 18.19
C ASP A 73 6.74 -20.10 18.10
N GLY A 74 7.57 -21.05 18.56
CA GLY A 74 9.03 -20.96 18.44
C GLY A 74 9.55 -21.15 17.01
N GLY A 75 8.72 -21.58 16.05
CA GLY A 75 9.08 -21.77 14.65
C GLY A 75 9.30 -23.22 14.23
N GLY A 76 9.98 -23.40 13.10
CA GLY A 76 10.19 -24.68 12.42
C GLY A 76 10.55 -24.48 10.95
N ALA A 77 10.74 -25.57 10.23
CA ALA A 77 10.95 -25.55 8.80
C ALA A 77 9.69 -26.03 8.05
N VAL A 78 9.42 -25.42 6.91
CA VAL A 78 8.43 -25.89 5.93
C VAL A 78 9.17 -26.18 4.63
N ARG A 79 8.98 -27.38 4.09
CA ARG A 79 9.54 -27.81 2.80
C ARG A 79 8.41 -28.14 1.84
N LEU A 80 8.62 -27.81 0.57
CA LEU A 80 7.80 -28.27 -0.53
C LEU A 80 8.54 -29.40 -1.24
N LEU A 81 7.92 -30.57 -1.33
CA LEU A 81 8.48 -31.73 -1.99
C LEU A 81 7.62 -32.11 -3.20
N THR A 82 8.29 -32.57 -4.25
CA THR A 82 7.66 -33.21 -5.41
C THR A 82 6.99 -34.54 -5.00
N PRO A 83 6.10 -35.12 -5.84
CA PRO A 83 5.44 -36.40 -5.54
C PRO A 83 6.39 -37.59 -5.34
N ILE A 84 7.64 -37.49 -5.79
CA ILE A 84 8.68 -38.52 -5.60
C ILE A 84 9.57 -38.25 -4.38
N GLY A 85 9.27 -37.21 -3.59
CA GLY A 85 10.00 -36.83 -2.38
C GLY A 85 11.25 -35.99 -2.61
N ALA A 86 11.53 -35.53 -3.84
CA ALA A 86 12.61 -34.57 -4.08
C ALA A 86 12.19 -33.20 -3.55
N ILE A 87 13.09 -32.51 -2.84
CA ILE A 87 12.86 -31.18 -2.29
C ILE A 87 12.88 -30.17 -3.43
N ALA A 88 11.80 -29.40 -3.52
CA ALA A 88 11.65 -28.32 -4.48
C ALA A 88 11.94 -26.96 -3.86
N ASP A 89 11.62 -26.79 -2.57
CA ASP A 89 11.78 -25.53 -1.85
C ASP A 89 11.80 -25.76 -0.33
N ALA A 90 12.43 -24.85 0.43
CA ALA A 90 12.38 -24.84 1.88
C ALA A 90 12.43 -23.42 2.46
N VAL A 91 11.82 -23.26 3.63
CA VAL A 91 11.98 -22.08 4.50
C VAL A 91 12.13 -22.52 5.94
N VAL A 92 13.06 -21.89 6.67
CA VAL A 92 13.25 -22.12 8.11
C VAL A 92 12.92 -20.83 8.87
N TRP A 93 11.96 -20.89 9.78
CA TRP A 93 11.48 -19.75 10.56
C TRP A 93 11.78 -19.92 12.05
N GLY A 94 12.16 -18.83 12.72
CA GLY A 94 12.36 -18.78 14.17
C GLY A 94 13.46 -19.73 14.65
N ASP A 95 13.18 -20.50 15.69
CA ASP A 95 14.04 -21.55 16.26
C ASP A 95 14.00 -22.86 15.45
N GLY A 96 13.56 -22.79 14.19
CA GLY A 96 13.51 -23.95 13.30
C GLY A 96 14.89 -24.57 13.02
N PRO A 97 14.94 -25.87 12.68
CA PRO A 97 16.21 -26.56 12.44
C PRO A 97 16.87 -26.06 11.16
N VAL A 98 18.01 -25.38 11.29
CA VAL A 98 18.77 -24.83 10.15
C VAL A 98 19.57 -25.85 9.33
N ASN A 99 19.71 -27.08 9.84
CA ASN A 99 20.41 -28.18 9.15
C ASN A 99 19.46 -29.09 8.35
N VAL A 100 18.35 -28.54 7.85
CA VAL A 100 17.42 -29.27 6.98
C VAL A 100 17.87 -29.18 5.52
N ASP A 101 17.68 -30.27 4.78
CA ASP A 101 17.95 -30.29 3.35
C ASP A 101 17.09 -29.23 2.63
N GLY A 102 17.68 -28.55 1.65
CA GLY A 102 17.05 -27.46 0.90
C GLY A 102 17.16 -26.08 1.57
N TRP A 103 17.85 -25.95 2.70
CA TRP A 103 18.09 -24.66 3.35
C TRP A 103 19.57 -24.44 3.66
N ASN A 104 20.03 -23.20 3.55
CA ASN A 104 21.39 -22.77 3.79
C ASN A 104 21.43 -21.61 4.79
N GLY A 105 22.25 -21.77 5.84
CA GLY A 105 22.50 -20.70 6.81
C GLY A 105 21.44 -20.58 7.89
N VAL A 106 21.28 -19.38 8.43
CA VAL A 106 20.39 -19.12 9.59
C VAL A 106 18.92 -19.16 9.19
N SER A 107 18.03 -19.26 10.17
CA SER A 107 16.59 -19.10 9.97
C SER A 107 16.18 -17.66 9.71
N VAL A 108 15.02 -17.48 9.11
CA VAL A 108 14.30 -16.21 9.05
C VAL A 108 13.80 -15.88 10.46
N VAL A 109 14.00 -14.65 10.90
CA VAL A 109 13.61 -14.17 12.23
C VAL A 109 12.89 -12.82 12.13
N PRO A 110 12.03 -12.46 13.10
CA PRO A 110 11.44 -11.13 13.20
C PRO A 110 12.45 -10.00 13.02
N PRO A 111 12.16 -8.96 12.20
CA PRO A 111 13.03 -7.80 12.03
C PRO A 111 13.09 -6.97 13.31
N LEU A 112 12.01 -6.98 14.10
CA LEU A 112 11.85 -6.26 15.35
C LEU A 112 11.07 -7.11 16.35
N THR A 113 11.40 -6.96 17.64
CA THR A 113 10.68 -7.61 18.74
C THR A 113 9.36 -6.89 19.03
N GLY A 114 8.30 -7.66 19.29
CA GLY A 114 7.00 -7.11 19.69
C GLY A 114 6.11 -6.64 18.52
N LEU A 115 6.49 -6.95 17.29
CA LEU A 115 5.59 -6.85 16.14
C LEU A 115 4.80 -8.15 15.98
N ASP A 116 3.53 -8.00 15.66
CA ASP A 116 2.61 -9.08 15.29
C ASP A 116 2.18 -8.98 13.82
N HIS A 117 1.44 -9.99 13.37
CA HIS A 117 0.83 -10.02 12.03
C HIS A 117 1.83 -9.76 10.89
N LEU A 118 3.06 -10.23 11.03
CA LEU A 118 4.10 -10.06 10.01
C LEU A 118 3.87 -11.00 8.83
N VAL A 119 4.02 -10.44 7.64
CA VAL A 119 3.97 -11.16 6.36
C VAL A 119 5.35 -11.07 5.75
N TYR A 120 5.98 -12.23 5.49
CA TYR A 120 7.24 -12.30 4.77
C TYR A 120 6.99 -12.68 3.33
N LEU A 121 7.59 -11.93 2.42
CA LEU A 121 7.56 -12.22 1.00
C LEU A 121 8.95 -12.68 0.58
N ARG A 122 9.02 -13.76 -0.18
CA ARG A 122 10.27 -14.12 -0.85
C ARG A 122 10.58 -13.04 -1.89
N GLY A 123 11.78 -12.50 -1.83
CA GLY A 123 12.26 -11.40 -2.64
C GLY A 123 11.42 -10.14 -2.46
N ASP A 124 10.99 -9.60 -3.59
CA ASP A 124 10.07 -8.47 -3.68
C ASP A 124 8.59 -8.90 -3.58
N GLY A 125 8.33 -10.20 -3.49
CA GLY A 125 6.99 -10.81 -3.54
C GLY A 125 6.47 -11.04 -4.96
N CYS A 126 7.22 -10.63 -5.99
CA CYS A 126 6.78 -10.55 -7.38
C CYS A 126 7.39 -11.62 -8.29
N GLY A 127 8.13 -12.56 -7.69
CA GLY A 127 8.76 -13.67 -8.41
C GLY A 127 9.96 -13.26 -9.27
N GLN A 128 10.52 -12.07 -9.04
CA GLN A 128 11.69 -11.56 -9.76
C GLN A 128 13.02 -11.82 -9.03
N SER A 129 12.97 -12.31 -7.79
CA SER A 129 14.17 -12.62 -7.00
C SER A 129 14.72 -14.02 -7.29
N THR A 130 16.05 -14.14 -7.28
CA THR A 130 16.70 -15.46 -7.22
C THR A 130 16.50 -16.06 -5.83
N ASP A 131 16.08 -17.32 -5.78
CA ASP A 131 16.03 -18.11 -4.54
C ASP A 131 17.42 -18.61 -4.20
N THR A 132 17.92 -18.25 -3.03
CA THR A 132 19.24 -18.65 -2.55
C THR A 132 19.16 -19.75 -1.50
N ASP A 133 17.95 -20.20 -1.16
CA ASP A 133 17.65 -21.09 -0.05
C ASP A 133 18.19 -20.52 1.28
N THR A 134 18.15 -19.19 1.46
CA THR A 134 18.64 -18.54 2.69
C THR A 134 17.63 -17.57 3.30
N ALA A 135 17.89 -17.16 4.54
CA ALA A 135 17.08 -16.14 5.20
C ALA A 135 17.11 -14.78 4.48
N GLU A 136 18.12 -14.48 3.65
CA GLU A 136 18.19 -13.20 2.93
C GLU A 136 17.06 -13.04 1.92
N ASP A 137 16.58 -14.16 1.34
CA ASP A 137 15.48 -14.15 0.38
C ASP A 137 14.20 -13.60 1.00
N TRP A 138 14.05 -13.62 2.32
CA TRP A 138 12.86 -13.18 3.05
C TRP A 138 13.05 -11.82 3.74
N LYS A 139 14.25 -11.24 3.67
CA LYS A 139 14.57 -9.94 4.29
C LYS A 139 14.39 -8.76 3.35
N LEU A 140 14.30 -9.01 2.04
CA LEU A 140 14.15 -7.95 1.05
C LEU A 140 12.82 -7.19 1.23
N ARG A 141 11.72 -7.92 1.48
CA ARG A 141 10.42 -7.33 1.73
C ARG A 141 9.64 -8.13 2.78
N TRP A 142 9.22 -7.43 3.82
CA TRP A 142 8.21 -7.90 4.77
C TRP A 142 7.22 -6.76 5.02
N THR A 143 6.01 -7.12 5.41
CA THR A 143 4.94 -6.17 5.69
C THR A 143 4.09 -6.62 6.87
N ARG A 144 3.07 -5.83 7.23
CA ARG A 144 2.00 -6.28 8.14
C ARG A 144 0.82 -6.78 7.33
N LEU A 145 0.08 -7.72 7.92
CA LEU A 145 -1.20 -8.17 7.37
C LEU A 145 -2.13 -6.97 7.11
N GLY A 146 -2.91 -7.04 6.04
CA GLY A 146 -3.70 -5.93 5.52
C GLY A 146 -2.97 -5.12 4.46
N ALA A 147 -1.68 -4.85 4.59
CA ALA A 147 -0.98 -3.91 3.72
C ALA A 147 -0.91 -4.36 2.25
N ALA A 148 -1.18 -3.42 1.34
CA ALA A 148 -1.07 -3.63 -0.10
C ALA A 148 0.35 -4.08 -0.50
N THR A 149 0.43 -5.11 -1.35
CA THR A 149 1.70 -5.67 -1.83
C THR A 149 1.80 -5.63 -3.36
N PRO A 150 1.73 -4.44 -3.99
CA PRO A 150 1.75 -4.33 -5.44
C PRO A 150 3.05 -4.89 -6.02
N CYS A 151 2.91 -5.48 -7.20
CA CYS A 151 4.01 -5.86 -8.07
C CYS A 151 4.17 -4.84 -9.17
N VAL A 152 4.72 -3.70 -8.78
CA VAL A 152 5.01 -2.58 -9.67
C VAL A 152 6.49 -2.59 -10.05
N ASP A 153 6.77 -2.38 -11.33
CA ASP A 153 8.12 -2.05 -11.77
C ASP A 153 8.40 -0.61 -11.31
N GLY A 154 9.19 -0.45 -10.24
CA GLY A 154 9.56 0.86 -9.70
C GLY A 154 10.51 1.68 -10.58
N THR A 155 10.77 1.22 -11.81
CA THR A 155 11.57 1.94 -12.79
C THR A 155 10.73 3.02 -13.46
N VAL A 156 11.11 4.29 -13.23
CA VAL A 156 10.54 5.44 -13.93
C VAL A 156 11.63 6.08 -14.79
N SER A 157 11.30 6.36 -16.05
CA SER A 157 12.20 6.86 -17.08
C SER A 157 11.66 8.06 -17.86
N ASP A 158 10.37 8.38 -17.69
CA ASP A 158 9.65 9.43 -18.42
C ASP A 158 9.40 10.72 -17.60
N LEU A 159 10.10 10.91 -16.47
CA LEU A 159 9.96 12.10 -15.63
C LEU A 159 10.23 13.39 -16.43
N SER A 160 9.26 14.30 -16.45
CA SER A 160 9.37 15.61 -17.06
C SER A 160 8.56 16.67 -16.29
N ASP A 161 8.77 17.95 -16.59
CA ASP A 161 8.07 19.08 -15.95
C ASP A 161 8.10 19.04 -14.41
N MET A 162 9.25 18.69 -13.83
CA MET A 162 9.41 18.53 -12.38
C MET A 162 9.38 19.89 -11.67
N ARG A 163 8.35 20.14 -10.85
CA ARG A 163 8.17 21.39 -10.10
C ARG A 163 8.24 21.13 -8.59
N PRO A 164 9.39 21.40 -7.95
CA PRO A 164 9.54 21.22 -6.50
C PRO A 164 8.79 22.32 -5.75
N LEU A 165 7.90 21.92 -4.84
CA LEU A 165 7.14 22.81 -3.97
C LEU A 165 7.82 22.83 -2.60
N ILE A 166 8.32 23.98 -2.15
CA ILE A 166 9.00 24.12 -0.86
C ILE A 166 8.20 25.07 0.02
N ALA A 167 7.56 24.53 1.05
CA ALA A 167 6.80 25.30 2.02
C ALA A 167 7.74 25.92 3.08
N PRO A 168 7.40 27.11 3.62
CA PRO A 168 6.15 27.85 3.39
C PRO A 168 6.12 28.74 2.13
N GLU A 169 7.22 28.86 1.39
CA GLU A 169 7.34 29.85 0.31
C GLU A 169 6.53 29.50 -0.95
N ALA A 170 6.35 28.21 -1.25
CA ALA A 170 5.63 27.71 -2.43
C ALA A 170 4.80 26.46 -2.11
N GLY A 171 3.72 26.24 -2.86
CA GLY A 171 2.90 25.03 -2.73
C GLY A 171 1.41 25.24 -2.97
N LEU A 172 0.74 26.05 -2.13
CA LEU A 172 -0.73 26.16 -2.16
C LEU A 172 -1.25 26.65 -3.52
N LEU A 173 -0.64 27.71 -4.08
CA LEU A 173 -1.03 28.25 -5.39
C LEU A 173 -0.83 27.22 -6.51
N ASP A 174 0.34 26.56 -6.52
CA ASP A 174 0.70 25.55 -7.52
C ASP A 174 -0.26 24.36 -7.46
N LEU A 175 -0.57 23.85 -6.26
CA LEU A 175 -1.49 22.72 -6.07
C LEU A 175 -2.91 23.06 -6.51
N VAL A 176 -3.41 24.24 -6.16
CA VAL A 176 -4.75 24.67 -6.60
C VAL A 176 -4.83 24.74 -8.12
N ARG A 177 -3.81 25.31 -8.78
CA ARG A 177 -3.76 25.37 -10.25
C ARG A 177 -3.63 24.00 -10.89
N TRP A 178 -2.83 23.11 -10.28
CA TRP A 178 -2.66 21.74 -10.74
C TRP A 178 -3.97 20.95 -10.69
N ILE A 179 -4.73 21.05 -9.59
CA ILE A 179 -6.08 20.46 -9.44
C ILE A 179 -7.07 21.10 -10.44
N ASP A 180 -7.03 22.43 -10.60
CA ASP A 180 -7.88 23.12 -11.57
C ASP A 180 -7.56 22.74 -13.02
N GLY A 181 -6.36 22.22 -13.28
CA GLY A 181 -5.94 21.67 -14.57
C GLY A 181 -6.54 20.31 -14.92
N ALA A 182 -7.09 19.55 -13.96
CA ALA A 182 -7.63 18.21 -14.20
C ALA A 182 -8.76 18.22 -15.25
N GLN A 183 -8.69 17.26 -16.20
CA GLN A 183 -9.60 17.17 -17.35
C GLN A 183 -10.49 15.92 -17.32
N THR A 184 -9.96 14.78 -16.90
CA THR A 184 -10.65 13.48 -16.94
C THR A 184 -10.77 12.84 -15.57
N SER A 185 -9.68 12.80 -14.79
CA SER A 185 -9.68 12.14 -13.49
C SER A 185 -8.71 12.80 -12.51
N LEU A 186 -9.02 12.69 -11.22
CA LEU A 186 -8.16 13.11 -10.14
C LEU A 186 -8.34 12.19 -8.95
N GLU A 187 -7.31 11.41 -8.64
CA GLU A 187 -7.28 10.53 -7.47
C GLU A 187 -6.34 11.13 -6.43
N VAL A 188 -6.82 11.31 -5.20
CA VAL A 188 -6.07 11.94 -4.11
C VAL A 188 -6.06 11.01 -2.90
N GLN A 189 -4.90 10.79 -2.31
CA GLN A 189 -4.76 10.10 -1.04
C GLN A 189 -3.85 10.88 -0.09
N VAL A 190 -4.46 11.37 0.97
CA VAL A 190 -3.80 12.23 1.97
C VAL A 190 -4.40 11.99 3.35
N TYR A 191 -3.54 11.94 4.36
CA TYR A 191 -3.98 11.72 5.75
C TYR A 191 -5.02 12.74 6.24
N GLN A 192 -4.86 14.03 5.92
CA GLN A 192 -5.79 15.11 6.29
C GLN A 192 -5.92 16.17 5.18
N ILE A 193 -7.16 16.61 4.92
CA ILE A 193 -7.48 17.77 4.05
C ILE A 193 -8.27 18.79 4.85
N HIS A 194 -7.64 19.88 5.30
CA HIS A 194 -8.32 20.97 6.01
C HIS A 194 -8.16 22.33 5.31
N GLU A 195 -7.29 22.45 4.30
CA GLU A 195 -7.08 23.72 3.60
C GLU A 195 -8.25 24.04 2.65
N PRO A 196 -9.07 25.08 2.91
CA PRO A 196 -10.29 25.34 2.15
C PRO A 196 -10.04 25.53 0.65
N ASN A 197 -8.95 26.19 0.27
CA ASN A 197 -8.63 26.41 -1.14
C ASN A 197 -8.46 25.11 -1.94
N LEU A 198 -7.91 24.06 -1.33
CA LEU A 198 -7.74 22.74 -1.95
C LEU A 198 -9.08 21.99 -2.00
N VAL A 199 -9.88 22.03 -0.93
CA VAL A 199 -11.24 21.45 -0.92
C VAL A 199 -12.10 22.06 -2.03
N HIS A 200 -12.11 23.39 -2.15
CA HIS A 200 -12.84 24.08 -3.22
C HIS A 200 -12.29 23.75 -4.62
N ALA A 201 -10.99 23.47 -4.77
CA ALA A 201 -10.42 23.06 -6.04
C ALA A 201 -10.92 21.67 -6.48
N LEU A 202 -11.01 20.72 -5.55
CA LEU A 202 -11.61 19.40 -5.79
C LEU A 202 -13.09 19.51 -6.19
N ILE A 203 -13.86 20.33 -5.45
CA ILE A 203 -15.27 20.62 -5.77
C ILE A 203 -15.40 21.23 -7.17
N ARG A 204 -14.52 22.17 -7.55
CA ARG A 204 -14.51 22.74 -8.91
C ARG A 204 -14.20 21.68 -9.96
N ALA A 205 -13.26 20.78 -9.72
CA ALA A 205 -12.94 19.69 -10.64
C ALA A 205 -14.14 18.75 -10.85
N SER A 206 -14.77 18.29 -9.77
CA SER A 206 -16.00 17.47 -9.84
C SER A 206 -17.12 18.18 -10.61
N ASN A 207 -17.36 19.47 -10.34
CA ASN A 207 -18.37 20.26 -11.03
C ASN A 207 -18.08 20.44 -12.54
N ARG A 208 -16.83 20.33 -12.99
CA ARG A 208 -16.47 20.31 -14.42
C ARG A 208 -16.71 18.95 -15.08
N GLY A 209 -17.08 17.93 -14.31
CA GLY A 209 -17.27 16.55 -14.77
C GLY A 209 -16.01 15.68 -14.71
N VAL A 210 -14.96 16.13 -13.99
CA VAL A 210 -13.79 15.30 -13.70
C VAL A 210 -14.19 14.20 -12.72
N ASP A 211 -13.72 12.98 -12.94
CA ASP A 211 -13.88 11.86 -12.02
C ASP A 211 -12.94 12.02 -10.82
N VAL A 212 -13.44 12.57 -9.72
CA VAL A 212 -12.63 12.90 -8.53
C VAL A 212 -12.85 11.86 -7.44
N ARG A 213 -11.75 11.27 -6.96
CA ARG A 213 -11.70 10.33 -5.84
C ARG A 213 -10.78 10.83 -4.76
N VAL A 214 -11.19 10.72 -3.50
CA VAL A 214 -10.42 11.16 -2.34
C VAL A 214 -10.42 10.06 -1.28
N VAL A 215 -9.23 9.62 -0.90
CA VAL A 215 -9.01 8.72 0.23
C VAL A 215 -8.36 9.53 1.37
N MET A 216 -9.01 9.54 2.54
CA MET A 216 -8.49 10.15 3.76
C MET A 216 -8.32 9.12 4.87
N ASP A 217 -7.57 9.45 5.89
CA ASP A 217 -7.51 8.64 7.11
C ASP A 217 -8.88 8.65 7.81
N ALA A 218 -9.30 7.54 8.39
CA ALA A 218 -10.57 7.43 9.10
C ALA A 218 -10.60 8.19 10.43
N GLY A 219 -9.43 8.61 10.94
CA GLY A 219 -9.26 9.18 12.25
C GLY A 219 -9.31 8.12 13.36
N ASP A 220 -8.66 8.42 14.48
CA ASP A 220 -8.59 7.52 15.62
C ASP A 220 -9.07 8.23 16.90
N THR A 221 -9.38 7.44 17.93
CA THR A 221 -9.78 7.83 19.29
C THR A 221 -8.86 8.84 19.97
N TRP A 222 -7.57 8.89 19.61
CA TRP A 222 -6.60 9.83 20.17
C TRP A 222 -6.53 11.17 19.39
N TRP A 223 -7.23 11.30 18.27
CA TRP A 223 -7.34 12.56 17.55
C TRP A 223 -8.18 13.58 18.32
N SER A 224 -7.93 14.86 18.05
CA SER A 224 -8.76 15.92 18.63
C SER A 224 -10.17 15.86 18.06
N SER A 225 -11.17 16.23 18.88
CA SER A 225 -12.55 16.34 18.41
C SER A 225 -12.71 17.38 17.28
N SER A 226 -11.82 18.36 17.20
CA SER A 226 -11.76 19.30 16.07
C SER A 226 -11.28 18.66 14.78
N ASP A 227 -10.27 17.79 14.83
CA ASP A 227 -9.74 17.13 13.63
C ASP A 227 -10.75 16.11 13.10
N LEU A 228 -11.38 15.31 13.98
CA LEU A 228 -12.42 14.36 13.59
C LEU A 228 -13.61 15.08 12.93
N ARG A 229 -14.08 16.19 13.52
CA ARG A 229 -15.14 17.02 12.92
C ARG A 229 -14.70 17.66 11.60
N ALA A 230 -13.42 17.98 11.43
CA ALA A 230 -12.92 18.55 10.19
C ALA A 230 -12.92 17.52 9.05
N ILE A 231 -12.50 16.28 9.32
CA ILE A 231 -12.60 15.17 8.35
C ILE A 231 -14.05 14.95 7.94
N ASP A 232 -14.96 14.77 8.90
CA ASP A 232 -16.38 14.54 8.60
C ASP A 232 -17.00 15.68 7.79
N GLY A 233 -16.67 16.92 8.15
CA GLY A 233 -17.18 18.10 7.44
C GLY A 233 -16.65 18.22 6.02
N VAL A 234 -15.35 18.01 5.81
CA VAL A 234 -14.73 18.05 4.48
C VAL A 234 -15.23 16.89 3.62
N ALA A 235 -15.32 15.69 4.18
CA ALA A 235 -15.88 14.54 3.49
C ALA A 235 -17.31 14.80 3.04
N ALA A 236 -18.18 15.31 3.93
CA ALA A 236 -19.55 15.66 3.58
C ALA A 236 -19.61 16.72 2.45
N ALA A 237 -18.80 17.77 2.53
CA ALA A 237 -18.76 18.83 1.51
C ALA A 237 -18.31 18.30 0.13
N LEU A 238 -17.36 17.36 0.11
CA LEU A 238 -16.89 16.71 -1.12
C LEU A 238 -17.93 15.74 -1.68
N THR A 239 -18.51 14.88 -0.83
CA THR A 239 -19.58 13.95 -1.21
C THR A 239 -20.81 14.69 -1.76
N ASP A 240 -21.22 15.79 -1.13
CA ASP A 240 -22.33 16.65 -1.59
C ASP A 240 -22.04 17.28 -2.97
N ALA A 241 -20.77 17.47 -3.31
CA ALA A 241 -20.31 17.95 -4.61
C ALA A 241 -20.08 16.83 -5.64
N GLY A 242 -20.43 15.58 -5.32
CA GLY A 242 -20.32 14.42 -6.22
C GLY A 242 -18.93 13.78 -6.28
N VAL A 243 -18.03 14.11 -5.35
CA VAL A 243 -16.72 13.46 -5.22
C VAL A 243 -16.90 12.10 -4.53
N GLU A 244 -16.22 11.07 -5.01
CA GLU A 244 -16.13 9.79 -4.29
C GLU A 244 -15.15 9.95 -3.13
N VAL A 245 -15.64 9.84 -1.89
CA VAL A 245 -14.81 9.96 -0.68
C VAL A 245 -14.80 8.66 0.11
N LEU A 246 -13.60 8.13 0.33
CA LEU A 246 -13.35 6.95 1.14
C LEU A 246 -12.49 7.31 2.35
N LEU A 247 -12.73 6.63 3.45
CA LEU A 247 -11.93 6.69 4.67
C LEU A 247 -11.22 5.35 4.83
N LEU A 248 -9.90 5.40 5.01
CA LEU A 248 -9.04 4.25 5.25
C LEU A 248 -8.67 4.18 6.73
N GLY A 249 -9.02 3.07 7.36
CA GLY A 249 -8.77 2.78 8.77
C GLY A 249 -9.93 2.00 9.41
N ALA A 250 -9.67 1.40 10.57
CA ALA A 250 -10.63 0.62 11.34
C ALA A 250 -10.81 1.17 12.77
N GLU A 251 -11.97 0.88 13.36
CA GLU A 251 -12.28 1.31 14.73
C GLU A 251 -11.57 0.45 15.80
N ASP A 252 -11.26 -0.81 15.47
CA ASP A 252 -10.60 -1.80 16.35
C ASP A 252 -9.50 -2.55 15.57
N ASP A 253 -8.36 -2.79 16.22
CA ASP A 253 -7.20 -3.54 15.69
C ASP A 253 -6.74 -3.09 14.30
N ASP A 254 -6.68 -1.77 14.10
CA ASP A 254 -6.26 -1.17 12.84
C ASP A 254 -4.76 -1.42 12.59
N PRO A 255 -4.36 -2.22 11.58
CA PRO A 255 -2.97 -2.37 11.23
C PRO A 255 -2.39 -1.08 10.64
N TYR A 256 -3.25 -0.16 10.20
CA TYR A 256 -2.97 1.17 9.67
C TYR A 256 -3.17 2.23 10.73
N ALA A 257 -2.34 2.22 11.79
CA ALA A 257 -2.36 3.29 12.80
C ALA A 257 -2.33 4.71 12.18
N PHE A 258 -1.79 4.84 10.95
CA PHE A 258 -1.88 6.04 10.12
C PHE A 258 -1.87 5.68 8.64
N MET A 259 -2.85 6.16 7.87
CA MET A 259 -2.72 6.29 6.41
C MET A 259 -1.81 7.49 6.10
N HIS A 260 -0.49 7.28 6.16
CA HIS A 260 0.47 8.38 6.08
C HIS A 260 0.89 8.75 4.64
N ALA A 261 0.15 8.30 3.62
CA ALA A 261 0.34 8.73 2.24
C ALA A 261 0.02 10.23 2.05
N LYS A 262 0.69 10.82 1.05
CA LYS A 262 0.46 12.16 0.51
C LYS A 262 0.81 12.14 -0.97
N LEU A 263 -0.16 11.69 -1.76
CA LEU A 263 -0.01 11.59 -3.19
C LEU A 263 -1.33 11.88 -3.91
N ALA A 264 -1.21 12.31 -5.16
CA ALA A 264 -2.35 12.44 -6.05
C ALA A 264 -1.91 12.12 -7.48
N VAL A 265 -2.82 11.52 -8.24
CA VAL A 265 -2.65 11.23 -9.67
C VAL A 265 -3.71 12.00 -10.43
N ARG A 266 -3.29 12.81 -11.40
CA ARG A 266 -4.16 13.58 -12.28
C ARG A 266 -4.08 13.02 -13.69
N ASP A 267 -5.25 12.75 -14.25
CA ASP A 267 -5.44 12.38 -15.65
C ASP A 267 -4.60 11.16 -16.11
N ALA A 268 -4.11 10.33 -15.17
CA ALA A 268 -3.15 9.24 -15.38
C ALA A 268 -1.81 9.66 -16.04
N GLU A 269 -1.45 10.94 -15.96
CA GLU A 269 -0.27 11.51 -16.63
C GLU A 269 0.60 12.36 -15.68
N GLU A 270 0.00 12.99 -14.68
CA GLU A 270 0.70 13.85 -13.73
C GLU A 270 0.54 13.37 -12.30
N VAL A 271 1.57 13.56 -11.50
CA VAL A 271 1.63 13.11 -10.11
C VAL A 271 1.99 14.28 -9.21
N TRP A 272 1.30 14.35 -8.07
CA TRP A 272 1.76 15.06 -6.90
C TRP A 272 2.21 14.06 -5.82
N ILE A 273 3.36 14.30 -5.21
CA ILE A 273 3.80 13.65 -3.96
C ILE A 273 4.32 14.70 -2.98
N GLY A 274 4.21 14.47 -1.68
CA GLY A 274 4.78 15.39 -0.69
C GLY A 274 4.95 14.83 0.72
N SER A 275 5.47 15.67 1.62
CA SER A 275 5.62 15.35 3.05
C SER A 275 4.46 15.80 3.91
N GLY A 276 3.82 16.92 3.53
CA GLY A 276 2.83 17.61 4.34
C GLY A 276 1.39 17.25 3.98
N ASN A 277 0.51 17.24 4.97
CA ASN A 277 -0.93 17.15 4.77
C ASN A 277 -1.46 18.38 4.00
N TRP A 278 -2.67 18.30 3.47
CA TRP A 278 -3.34 19.43 2.84
C TRP A 278 -3.99 20.33 3.91
N LYS A 279 -3.15 20.99 4.69
CA LYS A 279 -3.51 21.90 5.79
C LYS A 279 -2.80 23.23 5.59
N SER A 280 -3.40 24.33 6.05
CA SER A 280 -2.78 25.66 5.99
C SER A 280 -1.42 25.73 6.70
N SER A 281 -1.13 24.83 7.65
CA SER A 281 0.19 24.73 8.27
C SER A 281 1.27 24.17 7.32
N SER A 282 0.92 23.28 6.39
CA SER A 282 1.87 22.60 5.49
C SER A 282 1.87 23.20 4.08
N THR A 283 0.73 23.74 3.66
CA THR A 283 0.56 24.50 2.41
C THR A 283 -0.04 25.87 2.76
N PRO A 284 0.72 26.75 3.44
CA PRO A 284 0.23 28.08 3.79
C PRO A 284 0.01 28.95 2.55
N GLN A 285 -0.68 30.08 2.75
CA GLN A 285 -0.78 31.07 1.69
C GLN A 285 0.59 31.66 1.36
N PRO A 286 0.77 32.14 0.11
CA PRO A 286 1.96 32.90 -0.22
C PRO A 286 2.18 34.07 0.73
N GLY A 287 3.29 34.03 1.48
CA GLY A 287 3.68 35.06 2.46
C GLY A 287 3.31 34.76 3.91
N ASP A 288 2.53 33.72 4.17
CA ASP A 288 2.21 33.29 5.54
C ASP A 288 3.28 32.34 6.09
N SER A 289 3.38 32.28 7.43
CA SER A 289 4.24 31.31 8.11
C SER A 289 3.62 29.92 8.09
N GLY A 290 4.44 28.89 7.93
CA GLY A 290 4.03 27.49 8.03
C GLY A 290 5.19 26.55 8.37
N ASN A 291 4.92 25.26 8.27
CA ASN A 291 5.88 24.18 8.39
C ASN A 291 6.85 24.18 7.21
N ARG A 292 7.99 23.54 7.41
CA ARG A 292 8.92 23.20 6.32
C ARG A 292 8.54 21.83 5.78
N ASP A 293 7.76 21.85 4.71
CA ASP A 293 7.31 20.67 3.98
C ASP A 293 7.79 20.75 2.52
N TRP A 294 7.88 19.61 1.87
CA TRP A 294 8.20 19.53 0.44
C TRP A 294 7.07 18.84 -0.32
N GLY A 295 6.94 19.20 -1.59
CA GLY A 295 6.13 18.51 -2.57
C GLY A 295 6.81 18.50 -3.94
N LEU A 296 6.32 17.66 -4.83
CA LEU A 296 6.76 17.59 -6.21
C LEU A 296 5.53 17.41 -7.09
N LEU A 297 5.35 18.28 -8.07
CA LEU A 297 4.52 18.02 -9.23
C LEU A 297 5.42 17.50 -10.34
N VAL A 298 5.01 16.44 -11.03
CA VAL A 298 5.79 15.84 -12.10
C VAL A 298 4.87 15.23 -13.16
N ASN A 299 5.26 15.36 -14.42
CA ASN A 299 4.63 14.65 -15.53
C ASN A 299 5.37 13.32 -15.75
N SER A 300 4.66 12.21 -15.60
CA SER A 300 5.16 10.85 -15.79
C SER A 300 4.00 9.87 -15.82
N THR A 301 3.79 9.24 -16.96
CA THR A 301 2.78 8.19 -17.16
C THR A 301 3.18 6.90 -16.45
N GLU A 302 4.47 6.58 -16.40
CA GLU A 302 4.99 5.39 -15.70
C GLU A 302 4.75 5.51 -14.18
N LEU A 303 5.03 6.68 -13.60
CA LEU A 303 4.79 6.93 -12.18
C LEU A 303 3.29 7.03 -11.88
N ALA A 304 2.52 7.70 -12.73
CA ALA A 304 1.06 7.80 -12.57
C ALA A 304 0.38 6.43 -12.61
N THR A 305 0.82 5.53 -13.51
CA THR A 305 0.32 4.15 -13.57
C THR A 305 0.66 3.39 -12.29
N THR A 306 1.93 3.45 -11.87
CA THR A 306 2.41 2.78 -10.65
C THR A 306 1.65 3.22 -9.40
N LEU A 307 1.49 4.53 -9.22
CA LEU A 307 0.77 5.08 -8.06
C LEU A 307 -0.74 4.90 -8.18
N GLY A 308 -1.29 4.92 -9.39
CA GLY A 308 -2.70 4.61 -9.65
C GLY A 308 -3.07 3.17 -9.26
N GLU A 309 -2.17 2.20 -9.48
CA GLU A 309 -2.36 0.82 -9.02
C GLU A 309 -2.35 0.73 -7.49
N LEU A 310 -1.44 1.44 -6.82
CA LEU A 310 -1.42 1.51 -5.35
C LEU A 310 -2.71 2.14 -4.81
N LEU A 311 -3.13 3.28 -5.38
CA LEU A 311 -4.38 3.95 -5.03
C LEU A 311 -5.59 3.04 -5.28
N ALA A 312 -5.56 2.21 -6.31
CA ALA A 312 -6.60 1.23 -6.60
C ALA A 312 -6.73 0.14 -5.53
N MET A 313 -5.62 -0.30 -4.94
CA MET A 313 -5.64 -1.24 -3.82
C MET A 313 -6.20 -0.58 -2.55
N ASP A 314 -5.77 0.65 -2.27
CA ASP A 314 -6.19 1.40 -1.07
C ASP A 314 -7.65 1.90 -1.15
N ARG A 315 -8.35 1.70 -2.27
CA ARG A 315 -9.77 1.99 -2.44
C ARG A 315 -10.63 0.75 -2.65
N ASP A 316 -10.07 -0.45 -2.50
CA ASP A 316 -10.85 -1.67 -2.68
C ASP A 316 -11.98 -1.72 -1.63
N ALA A 317 -13.22 -1.57 -2.09
CA ALA A 317 -14.39 -1.61 -1.24
C ALA A 317 -14.66 -3.02 -0.65
N ALA A 318 -13.95 -4.05 -1.11
CA ALA A 318 -13.93 -5.36 -0.45
C ALA A 318 -13.07 -5.38 0.82
N SER A 319 -12.12 -4.45 0.95
CA SER A 319 -11.30 -4.33 2.16
C SER A 319 -12.13 -3.85 3.34
N VAL A 320 -11.99 -4.53 4.48
CA VAL A 320 -12.64 -4.15 5.74
C VAL A 320 -12.15 -2.81 6.30
N TYR A 321 -11.02 -2.31 5.80
CA TYR A 321 -10.39 -1.06 6.21
C TYR A 321 -10.80 0.14 5.36
N VAL A 322 -11.56 -0.07 4.28
CA VAL A 322 -11.98 0.99 3.36
C VAL A 322 -13.48 1.19 3.49
N ARG A 323 -13.91 2.38 3.90
CA ARG A 323 -15.33 2.71 4.07
C ARG A 323 -15.71 4.01 3.36
N PRO A 324 -16.88 4.08 2.71
CA PRO A 324 -17.39 5.34 2.17
C PRO A 324 -17.65 6.37 3.29
N ALA A 325 -17.34 7.63 3.03
CA ALA A 325 -17.55 8.71 3.98
C ALA A 325 -19.03 9.15 4.02
N ASN A 326 -19.83 8.38 4.74
CA ASN A 326 -21.29 8.56 4.83
C ASN A 326 -21.74 9.47 5.99
N ALA A 327 -20.80 10.00 6.78
CA ALA A 327 -21.13 10.92 7.86
C ALA A 327 -21.76 12.20 7.30
N GLY A 328 -22.88 12.63 7.88
CA GLY A 328 -23.46 13.93 7.55
C GLY A 328 -22.60 15.07 8.09
N THR A 329 -22.75 16.27 7.53
CA THR A 329 -22.03 17.46 7.99
C THR A 329 -22.20 17.66 9.50
N PRO A 330 -21.12 17.76 10.29
CA PRO A 330 -21.23 17.95 11.73
C PRO A 330 -21.99 19.23 12.09
N THR A 331 -22.80 19.18 13.15
CA THR A 331 -23.55 20.35 13.62
C THR A 331 -22.63 21.55 13.86
N GLY A 332 -22.99 22.69 13.26
CA GLY A 332 -22.25 23.95 13.37
C GLY A 332 -20.90 23.97 12.66
N TRP A 333 -20.60 22.96 11.83
CA TRP A 333 -19.44 22.98 10.94
C TRP A 333 -19.82 23.63 9.61
N THR A 334 -18.89 24.41 9.05
CA THR A 334 -19.01 25.01 7.73
C THR A 334 -17.67 24.96 7.03
N LEU A 335 -17.66 24.70 5.72
CA LEU A 335 -16.46 24.86 4.91
C LEU A 335 -16.18 26.36 4.74
N ASP A 336 -14.99 26.79 5.14
CA ASP A 336 -14.58 28.18 4.96
C ASP A 336 -14.53 28.57 3.48
N ALA A 337 -14.77 29.85 3.19
CA ALA A 337 -14.69 30.37 1.84
C ALA A 337 -13.24 30.32 1.33
N PRO A 338 -13.01 30.01 0.04
CA PRO A 338 -11.66 29.99 -0.51
C PRO A 338 -11.11 31.41 -0.54
N GLN A 339 -9.84 31.56 -0.16
CA GLN A 339 -9.16 32.85 -0.18
C GLN A 339 -8.54 33.09 -1.56
N SER A 340 -8.34 34.35 -1.93
CA SER A 340 -7.70 34.69 -3.22
C SER A 340 -6.20 34.40 -3.16
N LEU A 341 -5.71 33.56 -4.07
CA LEU A 341 -4.29 33.27 -4.19
C LEU A 341 -3.67 34.11 -5.30
N SER A 342 -2.54 34.76 -5.01
CA SER A 342 -1.80 35.57 -5.98
C SER A 342 -0.31 35.25 -5.88
N GLY A 343 0.40 35.30 -7.01
CA GLY A 343 1.80 34.92 -7.08
C GLY A 343 2.16 34.27 -8.43
N SER A 344 3.45 33.98 -8.59
CA SER A 344 3.97 33.15 -9.67
C SER A 344 4.04 31.70 -9.21
N GLU A 345 3.77 30.79 -10.14
CA GLU A 345 4.04 29.37 -9.97
C GLU A 345 5.55 29.10 -9.93
N VAL A 346 5.94 28.01 -9.27
CA VAL A 346 7.30 27.51 -9.32
C VAL A 346 7.61 27.02 -10.74
N GLU A 347 8.73 27.49 -11.29
CA GLU A 347 9.23 27.03 -12.58
C GLU A 347 9.67 25.57 -12.50
N ALA A 348 9.40 24.82 -13.57
CA ALA A 348 9.89 23.46 -13.69
C ALA A 348 11.42 23.43 -13.81
N VAL A 349 12.03 22.46 -13.13
CA VAL A 349 13.46 22.21 -13.22
C VAL A 349 13.73 21.47 -14.52
N ALA A 350 14.55 22.06 -15.39
CA ALA A 350 15.05 21.39 -16.59
C ALA A 350 16.10 20.34 -16.20
N GLY A 351 15.82 19.07 -16.47
CA GLY A 351 16.80 18.01 -16.37
C GLY A 351 16.26 16.69 -16.87
N ASP A 352 17.00 16.05 -17.78
CA ASP A 352 16.87 14.61 -17.98
C ASP A 352 17.24 13.96 -16.64
N GLY A 353 16.36 13.12 -16.08
CA GLY A 353 16.57 12.47 -14.79
C GLY A 353 17.80 11.55 -14.78
N GLU A 354 19.00 12.10 -14.71
CA GLU A 354 20.22 11.33 -14.58
C GLU A 354 20.25 10.67 -13.19
N ARG A 355 20.20 9.34 -13.19
CA ARG A 355 20.46 8.50 -12.02
C ARG A 355 21.83 8.83 -11.43
N ARG A 356 21.89 9.75 -10.47
CA ARG A 356 23.05 9.81 -9.56
C ARG A 356 22.80 8.77 -8.48
N ARG A 357 23.56 7.66 -8.54
CA ARG A 357 23.76 6.81 -7.36
C ARG A 357 24.29 7.72 -6.26
N ALA A 358 23.52 7.86 -5.18
CA ALA A 358 24.05 8.39 -3.94
C ALA A 358 24.98 7.31 -3.37
N ASP A 359 26.28 7.45 -3.62
CA ASP A 359 27.28 6.76 -2.80
C ASP A 359 27.19 7.41 -1.40
N LEU A 360 26.43 6.77 -0.51
CA LEU A 360 26.44 7.06 0.91
C LEU A 360 27.79 6.56 1.46
N SER A 361 28.69 7.49 1.73
CA SER A 361 29.98 7.25 2.41
C SER A 361 29.82 7.05 3.91
#